data_AF-A0A245ZE90-F1
#
_entry.id   AF-A0A245ZE90-F1
#
_cell.length_a   1.000
_cell.length_b   1.000
_cell.length_c   1.000
_cell.angle_alpha   90.00
_cell.angle_beta   90.00
_cell.angle_gamma   90.00
#
_symmetry.space_group_name_H-M   'P 1'
#
loop_
_entity.id
_entity.type
_entity.pdbx_description
1 polymer ?
#
loop_
_entity_poly.entity_id
_entity_poly.type
_entity_poly.pdbx_seq_one_letter_code
_entity_poly.pdbx_strand_id
1 'polypeptide(L)'
;MASIRWLSLLLIALAVPIVPAPAGSVSSPMATAVCAPVDDVDSCWKEGVVAERRDDQAAALAAYDRSCTAGLTIYGCYEAGKIAFSDPRLRDYQVARARMARVCASPDIGMGPYGCTFLGIMQRDGLGGPRQLRESTFSFVRACFTHNDDHYIDGRGCAALADDLPTADVMDTNHIAWPRPYIRYLAYAMGCTDQMPQLCGKATDLYRRGEAASADWMVMCEEHLAGGAPAGICPRLADPALSADLDHRHVLRRTLARMFGVATDLPARP
;
A
#
# COMPACT_ATOMS: atom_id res chain seq x y z
N MET A 1 -32.27 45.98 -87.67
CA MET A 1 -31.52 46.38 -86.45
C MET A 1 -31.64 45.20 -85.48
N ALA A 2 -30.72 44.23 -85.58
CA ALA A 2 -29.46 44.08 -84.80
C ALA A 2 -29.68 43.01 -83.71
N SER A 3 -29.47 41.72 -84.00
CA SER A 3 -28.21 40.93 -84.04
C SER A 3 -27.63 40.55 -82.67
N ILE A 4 -27.89 39.28 -82.30
CA ILE A 4 -26.97 38.19 -81.91
C ILE A 4 -25.77 38.54 -81.01
N ARG A 5 -25.62 37.82 -79.89
CA ARG A 5 -24.44 36.95 -79.60
C ARG A 5 -24.65 36.05 -78.39
N TRP A 6 -24.63 34.74 -78.65
CA TRP A 6 -24.54 33.66 -77.68
C TRP A 6 -23.07 33.45 -77.30
N LEU A 7 -22.78 33.32 -76.00
CA LEU A 7 -21.46 32.92 -75.49
C LEU A 7 -21.53 31.47 -75.01
N SER A 8 -20.85 30.59 -75.74
CA SER A 8 -20.60 29.21 -75.34
C SER A 8 -19.41 29.16 -74.38
N LEU A 9 -19.61 28.64 -73.18
CA LEU A 9 -18.56 28.33 -72.21
C LEU A 9 -18.02 26.92 -72.46
N LEU A 10 -16.73 26.83 -72.77
CA LEU A 10 -15.96 25.61 -72.96
C LEU A 10 -15.51 25.09 -71.58
N LEU A 11 -15.99 23.91 -71.16
CA LEU A 11 -15.50 23.20 -69.98
C LEU A 11 -14.41 22.21 -70.40
N ILE A 12 -13.18 22.48 -69.99
CA ILE A 12 -12.02 21.60 -70.17
C ILE A 12 -11.97 20.63 -69.00
N ALA A 13 -12.19 19.34 -69.26
CA ALA A 13 -12.01 18.25 -68.30
C ALA A 13 -10.53 17.83 -68.26
N LEU A 14 -9.87 18.07 -67.13
CA LEU A 14 -8.53 17.54 -66.84
C LEU A 14 -8.66 16.15 -66.20
N ALA A 15 -8.25 15.13 -66.93
CA ALA A 15 -8.12 13.76 -66.43
C ALA A 15 -6.81 13.63 -65.63
N VAL A 16 -6.91 13.33 -64.34
CA VAL A 16 -5.78 12.99 -63.47
C VAL A 16 -5.58 11.47 -63.52
N PRO A 17 -4.36 10.95 -63.79
CA PRO A 17 -4.10 9.52 -63.72
C PRO A 17 -4.02 9.06 -62.26
N ILE A 18 -4.84 8.07 -61.91
CA ILE A 18 -4.81 7.40 -60.60
C ILE A 18 -3.70 6.34 -60.66
N VAL A 19 -2.66 6.52 -59.85
CA VAL A 19 -1.61 5.51 -59.61
C VAL A 19 -2.12 4.53 -58.54
N PRO A 20 -2.13 3.20 -58.78
CA PRO A 20 -2.50 2.23 -57.76
C PRO A 20 -1.39 2.10 -56.71
N ALA A 21 -1.75 2.31 -55.44
CA ALA A 21 -0.84 2.10 -54.31
C ALA A 21 -0.58 0.60 -54.08
N PRO A 22 0.65 0.20 -53.71
CA PRO A 22 0.95 -1.18 -53.34
C PRO A 22 0.24 -1.55 -52.03
N ALA A 23 -0.49 -2.66 -52.07
CA ALA A 23 -1.06 -3.30 -50.90
C ALA A 23 0.08 -3.83 -50.00
N GLY A 24 0.37 -3.09 -48.93
CA GLY A 24 1.35 -3.45 -47.93
C GLY A 24 0.77 -3.31 -46.53
N SER A 25 0.47 -4.45 -45.92
CA SER A 25 0.83 -4.86 -44.56
C SER A 25 -0.30 -5.67 -43.94
N VAL A 26 -0.08 -6.99 -43.91
CA VAL A 26 -0.80 -7.92 -43.05
C VAL A 26 -0.51 -7.48 -41.62
N SER A 27 -1.55 -7.01 -40.93
CA SER A 27 -1.50 -6.76 -39.49
C SER A 27 -1.29 -8.11 -38.80
N SER A 28 -0.08 -8.35 -38.31
CA SER A 28 0.16 -9.47 -37.39
C SER A 28 -0.72 -9.27 -36.15
N PRO A 29 -1.42 -10.31 -35.68
CA PRO A 29 -2.13 -10.23 -34.41
C PRO A 29 -1.10 -9.94 -33.33
N MET A 30 -1.39 -8.97 -32.45
CA MET A 30 -0.63 -8.74 -31.23
C MET A 30 -0.54 -10.07 -30.48
N ALA A 31 0.57 -10.79 -30.67
CA ALA A 31 0.92 -11.90 -29.82
C ALA A 31 0.99 -11.31 -28.41
N THR A 32 0.12 -11.77 -27.52
CA THR A 32 0.19 -11.46 -26.10
C THR A 32 1.57 -11.92 -25.61
N ALA A 33 2.53 -11.01 -25.61
CA ALA A 33 3.90 -11.33 -25.23
C ALA A 33 3.88 -11.86 -23.80
N VAL A 34 4.41 -13.07 -23.63
CA VAL A 34 4.54 -13.71 -22.32
C VAL A 34 5.56 -12.89 -21.51
N CYS A 35 5.20 -12.53 -20.28
CA CYS A 35 6.11 -11.82 -19.39
C CYS A 35 7.34 -12.69 -19.10
N ALA A 36 8.52 -12.09 -19.08
CA ALA A 36 9.79 -12.78 -18.83
C ALA A 36 10.59 -12.04 -17.74
N PRO A 37 11.40 -12.74 -16.93
CA PRO A 37 12.28 -12.09 -15.96
C PRO A 37 13.24 -11.13 -16.65
N VAL A 38 13.37 -9.92 -16.12
CA VAL A 38 14.36 -8.92 -16.57
C VAL A 38 14.88 -8.16 -15.35
N ASP A 39 16.11 -8.44 -14.94
CA ASP A 39 16.73 -7.94 -13.71
C ASP A 39 15.94 -8.40 -12.45
N ASP A 40 15.57 -7.46 -11.57
CA ASP A 40 14.77 -7.67 -10.35
C ASP A 40 13.24 -7.58 -10.58
N VAL A 41 12.83 -7.43 -11.84
CA VAL A 41 11.43 -7.29 -12.26
C VAL A 41 11.12 -8.21 -13.45
N ASP A 42 9.99 -8.00 -14.11
CA ASP A 42 9.66 -8.68 -15.37
C ASP A 42 9.40 -7.70 -16.52
N SER A 43 9.40 -8.23 -17.74
CA SER A 43 9.23 -7.44 -18.97
C SER A 43 7.88 -6.71 -19.05
N CYS A 44 6.80 -7.29 -18.52
CA CYS A 44 5.48 -6.66 -18.47
C CYS A 44 5.43 -5.53 -17.44
N TRP A 45 6.13 -5.66 -16.31
CA TRP A 45 6.29 -4.56 -15.36
C TRP A 45 7.05 -3.40 -16.00
N LYS A 46 8.16 -3.68 -16.70
CA LYS A 46 8.92 -2.64 -17.43
C LYS A 46 8.07 -1.96 -18.51
N GLU A 47 7.24 -2.73 -19.21
CA GLU A 47 6.26 -2.17 -20.16
C GLU A 47 5.27 -1.24 -19.46
N GLY A 48 4.75 -1.63 -18.29
CA GLY A 48 3.88 -0.79 -17.47
C GLY A 48 4.53 0.54 -17.10
N VAL A 49 5.79 0.53 -16.67
CA VAL A 49 6.56 1.76 -16.37
C VAL A 49 6.70 2.64 -17.62
N VAL A 50 6.93 2.06 -18.80
CA VAL A 50 7.01 2.82 -20.05
C VAL A 50 5.67 3.45 -20.40
N ALA A 51 4.56 2.75 -20.18
CA ALA A 51 3.21 3.28 -20.39
C ALA A 51 2.88 4.42 -19.41
N GLU A 52 3.19 4.27 -18.11
CA GLU A 52 3.00 5.34 -17.12
C GLU A 52 3.79 6.60 -17.46
N ARG A 53 5.04 6.46 -17.93
CA ARG A 53 5.85 7.61 -18.38
C ARG A 53 5.27 8.34 -19.59
N ARG A 54 4.37 7.69 -20.33
CA ARG A 54 3.60 8.28 -21.44
C ARG A 54 2.22 8.78 -21.02
N ASP A 55 1.91 8.73 -19.72
CA ASP A 55 0.60 9.05 -19.13
C ASP A 55 -0.54 8.15 -19.66
N ASP A 56 -0.20 6.96 -20.14
CA ASP A 56 -1.18 5.96 -20.60
C ASP A 56 -1.50 4.97 -19.47
N GLN A 57 -2.35 5.42 -18.55
CA GLN A 57 -2.77 4.64 -17.38
C GLN A 57 -3.48 3.33 -17.75
N ALA A 58 -4.19 3.29 -18.88
CA ALA A 58 -4.89 2.09 -19.33
C ALA A 58 -3.91 1.03 -19.82
N ALA A 59 -2.92 1.43 -20.63
CA ALA A 59 -1.84 0.54 -21.04
C ALA A 59 -0.98 0.10 -19.85
N ALA A 60 -0.69 1.02 -18.92
CA ALA A 60 0.05 0.70 -17.69
C ALA A 60 -0.68 -0.35 -16.85
N LEU A 61 -1.96 -0.15 -16.57
CA LEU A 61 -2.79 -1.12 -15.84
C LEU A 61 -2.77 -2.48 -16.53
N ALA A 62 -2.98 -2.53 -17.85
CA ALA A 62 -2.97 -3.78 -18.60
C ALA A 62 -1.62 -4.51 -18.53
N ALA A 63 -0.50 -3.77 -18.58
CA ALA A 63 0.83 -4.35 -18.50
C ALA A 63 1.16 -4.85 -17.08
N TYR A 64 0.85 -4.06 -16.05
CA TYR A 64 1.02 -4.45 -14.66
C TYR A 64 0.13 -5.63 -14.27
N ASP A 65 -1.08 -5.72 -14.81
CA ASP A 65 -1.97 -6.85 -14.55
C ASP A 65 -1.44 -8.16 -15.16
N ARG A 66 -0.83 -8.08 -16.35
CA ARG A 66 -0.09 -9.21 -16.93
C ARG A 66 1.11 -9.61 -16.07
N SER A 67 1.91 -8.64 -15.59
CA SER A 67 3.01 -8.90 -14.66
C SER A 67 2.52 -9.59 -13.38
N CYS A 68 1.46 -9.09 -12.76
CA CYS A 68 0.85 -9.70 -11.57
C CYS A 68 0.34 -11.13 -11.83
N THR A 69 -0.22 -11.37 -13.02
CA THR A 69 -0.73 -12.69 -13.41
C THR A 69 0.40 -13.67 -13.69
N ALA A 70 1.51 -13.20 -14.27
CA ALA A 70 2.70 -14.01 -14.49
C ALA A 70 3.35 -14.47 -13.18
N GLY A 71 3.16 -13.73 -12.09
CA GLY A 71 3.63 -14.12 -10.76
C GLY A 71 5.16 -14.13 -10.61
N LEU A 72 5.87 -13.48 -11.54
CA LEU A 72 7.33 -13.39 -11.54
C LEU A 72 7.84 -12.37 -10.52
N THR A 73 7.05 -11.32 -10.24
CA THR A 73 7.32 -10.33 -9.19
C THR A 73 6.00 -9.81 -8.62
N ILE A 74 6.05 -9.32 -7.37
CA ILE A 74 4.87 -8.74 -6.71
C ILE A 74 4.60 -7.29 -7.15
N TYR A 75 5.59 -6.61 -7.74
CA TYR A 75 5.49 -5.20 -8.14
C TYR A 75 4.36 -4.95 -9.13
N GLY A 76 4.13 -5.85 -10.09
CA GLY A 76 2.99 -5.76 -11.01
C GLY A 76 1.64 -5.77 -10.29
N CYS A 77 1.50 -6.60 -9.24
CA CYS A 77 0.26 -6.61 -8.45
C CYS A 77 0.07 -5.29 -7.69
N TYR A 78 1.14 -4.75 -7.10
CA TYR A 78 1.06 -3.48 -6.37
C TYR A 78 0.67 -2.33 -7.29
N GLU A 79 1.33 -2.19 -8.43
CA GLU A 79 1.06 -1.10 -9.37
C GLU A 79 -0.33 -1.21 -10.02
N ALA A 80 -0.73 -2.40 -10.47
CA ALA A 80 -2.08 -2.64 -10.97
C ALA A 80 -3.16 -2.33 -9.92
N GLY A 81 -2.94 -2.78 -8.68
CA GLY A 81 -3.85 -2.50 -7.57
C GLY A 81 -3.94 -1.01 -7.25
N LYS A 82 -2.82 -0.28 -7.30
CA LYS A 82 -2.76 1.17 -7.05
C LYS A 82 -3.54 1.94 -8.10
N ILE A 83 -3.35 1.65 -9.38
CA ILE A 83 -4.11 2.29 -10.47
C ILE A 83 -5.60 2.00 -10.32
N ALA A 84 -5.98 0.74 -10.11
CA ALA A 84 -7.37 0.33 -9.91
C ALA A 84 -8.02 0.95 -8.65
N PHE A 85 -7.22 1.39 -7.67
CA PHE A 85 -7.71 2.10 -6.49
C PHE A 85 -7.87 3.61 -6.74
N SER A 86 -6.86 4.25 -7.34
CA SER A 86 -6.72 5.71 -7.33
C SER A 86 -7.25 6.41 -8.59
N ASP A 87 -7.03 5.86 -9.80
CA ASP A 87 -7.42 6.51 -11.06
C ASP A 87 -8.94 6.51 -11.21
N PRO A 88 -9.64 7.67 -11.21
CA PRO A 88 -11.09 7.72 -11.27
C PRO A 88 -11.72 7.08 -12.53
N ARG A 89 -10.98 7.00 -13.64
CA ARG A 89 -11.46 6.44 -14.92
C ARG A 89 -11.27 4.93 -14.99
N LEU A 90 -10.27 4.40 -14.30
CA LEU A 90 -9.91 2.97 -14.30
C LEU A 90 -10.22 2.28 -12.97
N ARG A 91 -10.89 3.00 -12.06
CA ARG A 91 -11.16 2.54 -10.70
C ARG A 91 -12.01 1.28 -10.71
N ASP A 92 -11.46 0.24 -10.11
CA ASP A 92 -12.15 -1.00 -9.81
C ASP A 92 -11.65 -1.49 -8.44
N TYR A 93 -12.47 -1.29 -7.42
CA TYR A 93 -12.11 -1.69 -6.06
C TYR A 93 -12.07 -3.20 -5.87
N GLN A 94 -12.77 -4.00 -6.67
CA GLN A 94 -12.68 -5.46 -6.57
C GLN A 94 -11.31 -5.93 -7.07
N VAL A 95 -10.86 -5.39 -8.21
CA VAL A 95 -9.51 -5.63 -8.73
C VAL A 95 -8.46 -5.11 -7.74
N ALA A 96 -8.58 -3.87 -7.27
CA ALA A 96 -7.64 -3.31 -6.31
C ALA A 96 -7.52 -4.18 -5.05
N ARG A 97 -8.66 -4.61 -4.47
CA ARG A 97 -8.69 -5.46 -3.28
C ARG A 97 -8.03 -6.81 -3.51
N ALA A 98 -8.31 -7.46 -4.65
CA ALA A 98 -7.70 -8.74 -4.99
C ALA A 98 -6.18 -8.62 -5.19
N ARG A 99 -5.71 -7.54 -5.82
CA ARG A 99 -4.29 -7.29 -6.07
C ARG A 99 -3.56 -6.95 -4.77
N MET A 100 -4.09 -6.06 -3.94
CA MET A 100 -3.50 -5.71 -2.65
C MET A 100 -3.51 -6.87 -1.65
N ALA A 101 -4.51 -7.77 -1.71
CA ALA A 101 -4.49 -9.01 -0.95
C ALA A 101 -3.28 -9.90 -1.30
N ARG A 102 -2.92 -10.01 -2.58
CA ARG A 102 -1.71 -10.72 -3.00
C ARG A 102 -0.43 -10.02 -2.53
N VAL A 103 -0.36 -8.69 -2.67
CA VAL A 103 0.81 -7.92 -2.21
C VAL A 103 1.01 -8.07 -0.71
N CYS A 104 -0.06 -7.91 0.07
CA CYS A 104 0.00 -8.08 1.52
C CYS A 104 0.43 -9.50 1.92
N ALA A 105 0.00 -10.52 1.17
CA ALA A 105 0.38 -11.92 1.34
C ALA A 105 1.83 -12.24 0.99
N SER A 106 2.53 -11.36 0.27
CA SER A 106 3.93 -11.57 -0.09
C SER A 106 4.88 -11.31 1.09
N PRO A 107 6.07 -11.94 1.09
CA PRO A 107 7.13 -11.64 2.06
C PRO A 107 7.92 -10.36 1.69
N ASP A 108 7.52 -9.63 0.65
CA ASP A 108 8.24 -8.46 0.16
C ASP A 108 8.20 -7.34 1.19
N ILE A 109 9.38 -6.97 1.72
CA ILE A 109 9.49 -5.97 2.78
C ILE A 109 9.29 -4.53 2.26
N GLY A 110 9.40 -4.33 0.95
CA GLY A 110 9.17 -3.06 0.29
C GLY A 110 7.68 -2.80 0.10
N MET A 111 7.00 -3.60 -0.72
CA MET A 111 5.61 -3.43 -1.12
C MET A 111 4.60 -4.06 -0.16
N GLY A 112 4.99 -5.11 0.58
CA GLY A 112 4.13 -5.79 1.56
C GLY A 112 3.41 -4.83 2.52
N PRO A 113 4.11 -3.91 3.21
CA PRO A 113 3.47 -2.94 4.10
C PRO A 113 2.40 -2.09 3.41
N TYR A 114 2.68 -1.61 2.21
CA TYR A 114 1.75 -0.77 1.44
C TYR A 114 0.54 -1.57 0.97
N GLY A 115 0.76 -2.77 0.45
CA GLY A 115 -0.32 -3.69 0.07
C GLY A 115 -1.25 -3.99 1.24
N CYS A 116 -0.68 -4.26 2.41
CA CYS A 116 -1.46 -4.48 3.63
C CYS A 116 -2.20 -3.22 4.10
N THR A 117 -1.60 -2.03 3.97
CA THR A 117 -2.26 -0.76 4.29
C THR A 117 -3.47 -0.51 3.40
N PHE A 118 -3.31 -0.64 2.07
CA PHE A 118 -4.43 -0.50 1.14
C PHE A 118 -5.52 -1.56 1.39
N LEU A 119 -5.13 -2.81 1.63
CA LEU A 119 -6.08 -3.87 1.96
C LEU A 119 -6.86 -3.56 3.23
N GLY A 120 -6.19 -3.09 4.28
CA GLY A 120 -6.81 -2.68 5.54
C GLY A 120 -7.84 -1.56 5.34
N ILE A 121 -7.49 -0.53 4.56
CA ILE A 121 -8.41 0.56 4.19
C ILE A 121 -9.64 0.01 3.46
N MET A 122 -9.43 -0.83 2.44
CA MET A 122 -10.53 -1.40 1.66
C MET A 122 -11.45 -2.30 2.50
N GLN A 123 -10.88 -3.07 3.44
CA GLN A 123 -11.64 -3.88 4.39
C GLN A 123 -12.42 -3.01 5.39
N ARG A 124 -11.82 -1.94 5.92
CA ARG A 124 -12.48 -1.00 6.85
C ARG A 124 -13.70 -0.34 6.21
N ASP A 125 -13.51 0.13 4.98
CA ASP A 125 -14.46 0.99 4.28
C ASP A 125 -15.43 0.20 3.39
N GLY A 126 -15.19 -1.09 3.19
CA GLY A 126 -16.05 -1.93 2.34
C GLY A 126 -15.86 -1.63 0.85
N LEU A 127 -14.65 -1.24 0.46
CA LEU A 127 -14.31 -1.01 -0.94
C LEU A 127 -14.04 -2.36 -1.61
N GLY A 128 -14.73 -2.64 -2.72
CA GLY A 128 -14.56 -3.87 -3.48
C GLY A 128 -15.07 -5.13 -2.78
N GLY A 129 -15.92 -5.00 -1.76
CA GLY A 129 -16.49 -6.13 -1.00
C GLY A 129 -17.07 -5.67 0.34
N PRO A 130 -17.59 -6.59 1.17
CA PRO A 130 -18.15 -6.24 2.46
C PRO A 130 -17.10 -5.65 3.41
N ARG A 131 -17.58 -4.81 4.34
CA ARG A 131 -16.77 -4.29 5.47
C ARG A 131 -16.35 -5.45 6.37
N GLN A 132 -15.10 -5.41 6.79
CA GLN A 132 -14.39 -6.47 7.50
C GLN A 132 -13.45 -5.80 8.52
N LEU A 133 -14.00 -5.26 9.61
CA LEU A 133 -13.25 -4.42 10.55
C LEU A 133 -12.16 -5.19 11.31
N ARG A 134 -12.46 -6.45 11.65
CA ARG A 134 -11.51 -7.33 12.32
C ARG A 134 -10.34 -7.66 11.39
N GLU A 135 -10.64 -8.07 10.16
CA GLU A 135 -9.64 -8.37 9.13
C GLU A 135 -8.83 -7.13 8.72
N SER A 136 -9.45 -5.95 8.70
CA SER A 136 -8.77 -4.68 8.50
C SER A 136 -7.67 -4.45 9.54
N THR A 137 -7.96 -4.75 10.81
CA THR A 137 -6.99 -4.67 11.90
C THR A 137 -5.83 -5.63 11.69
N PHE A 138 -6.10 -6.88 11.28
CA PHE A 138 -5.04 -7.83 10.92
C PHE A 138 -4.18 -7.34 9.75
N SER A 139 -4.79 -6.72 8.74
CA SER A 139 -4.05 -6.11 7.63
C SER A 139 -3.17 -4.96 8.11
N PHE A 140 -3.65 -4.09 9.00
CA PHE A 140 -2.82 -3.02 9.55
C PHE A 140 -1.72 -3.53 10.50
N VAL A 141 -1.96 -4.59 11.27
CA VAL A 141 -0.91 -5.29 12.03
C VAL A 141 0.17 -5.78 11.08
N ARG A 142 -0.20 -6.46 9.98
CA ARG A 142 0.77 -6.90 8.96
C ARG A 142 1.46 -5.76 8.21
N ALA A 143 0.80 -4.61 8.08
CA ALA A 143 1.42 -3.44 7.52
C ALA A 143 2.51 -2.91 8.46
N CYS A 144 2.26 -2.91 9.78
CA CYS A 144 3.23 -2.50 10.79
C CYS A 144 4.36 -3.54 10.96
N PHE A 145 4.03 -4.83 10.89
CA PHE A 145 4.95 -5.96 11.04
C PHE A 145 4.94 -6.80 9.76
N THR A 146 5.72 -6.41 8.75
CA THR A 146 5.77 -7.19 7.51
C THR A 146 6.30 -8.59 7.80
N HIS A 147 5.78 -9.59 7.08
CA HIS A 147 6.19 -11.00 7.15
C HIS A 147 7.64 -11.19 6.68
N ASN A 148 8.60 -10.91 7.55
CA ASN A 148 10.02 -11.18 7.34
C ASN A 148 10.74 -11.47 8.66
N ASP A 149 11.92 -12.08 8.54
CA ASP A 149 12.72 -12.54 9.67
C ASP A 149 13.41 -11.39 10.44
N ASP A 150 13.50 -10.20 9.86
CA ASP A 150 14.37 -9.09 10.33
C ASP A 150 13.68 -8.07 11.24
N HIS A 151 12.49 -8.37 11.79
CA HIS A 151 11.69 -7.44 12.60
C HIS A 151 11.57 -6.06 11.94
N TYR A 152 11.38 -6.04 10.62
CA TYR A 152 11.14 -4.80 9.90
C TYR A 152 9.82 -4.20 10.36
N ILE A 153 9.86 -2.92 10.67
CA ILE A 153 8.69 -2.12 11.03
C ILE A 153 8.51 -1.07 9.95
N ASP A 154 7.35 -1.01 9.32
CA ASP A 154 6.97 0.11 8.45
C ASP A 154 6.19 1.14 9.27
N GLY A 155 6.76 2.34 9.39
CA GLY A 155 6.15 3.36 10.25
C GLY A 155 4.78 3.83 9.77
N ARG A 156 4.49 3.80 8.46
CA ARG A 156 3.16 4.17 7.94
C ARG A 156 2.12 3.09 8.24
N GLY A 157 2.48 1.81 8.13
CA GLY A 157 1.66 0.69 8.54
C GLY A 157 1.33 0.77 10.04
N CYS A 158 2.29 1.11 10.88
CA CYS A 158 2.04 1.32 12.31
C CYS A 158 1.18 2.55 12.60
N ALA A 159 1.32 3.62 11.83
CA ALA A 159 0.43 4.78 11.93
C ALA A 159 -1.01 4.40 11.59
N ALA A 160 -1.22 3.66 10.49
CA ALA A 160 -2.54 3.17 10.11
C ALA A 160 -3.14 2.26 11.20
N LEU A 161 -2.36 1.31 11.73
CA LEU A 161 -2.79 0.48 12.85
C LEU A 161 -3.25 1.32 14.04
N ALA A 162 -2.44 2.29 14.48
CA ALA A 162 -2.72 3.13 15.64
C ALA A 162 -3.97 4.02 15.45
N ASP A 163 -4.11 4.60 14.26
CA ASP A 163 -5.19 5.51 13.91
C ASP A 163 -6.53 4.74 13.76
N ASP A 164 -6.48 3.48 13.32
CA ASP A 164 -7.66 2.66 12.98
C ASP A 164 -7.99 1.53 13.99
N LEU A 165 -7.40 1.51 15.18
CA LEU A 165 -7.69 0.47 16.18
C LEU A 165 -9.20 0.35 16.48
N PRO A 166 -9.80 -0.84 16.31
CA PRO A 166 -11.22 -1.06 16.56
C PRO A 166 -11.53 -1.12 18.06
N THR A 167 -12.82 -1.21 18.39
CA THR A 167 -13.28 -1.51 19.76
C THR A 167 -12.98 -2.95 20.14
N ALA A 168 -13.04 -3.25 21.44
CA ALA A 168 -12.88 -4.61 21.94
C ALA A 168 -13.97 -5.56 21.38
N ASP A 169 -15.21 -5.07 21.25
CA ASP A 169 -16.33 -5.83 20.69
C ASP A 169 -16.06 -6.30 19.25
N VAL A 170 -15.47 -5.44 18.41
CA VAL A 170 -15.10 -5.81 17.03
C VAL A 170 -13.99 -6.87 17.00
N MET A 171 -13.17 -6.92 18.05
CA MET A 171 -12.11 -7.91 18.21
C MET A 171 -12.58 -9.16 18.95
N ASP A 172 -13.88 -9.27 19.26
CA ASP A 172 -14.48 -10.35 20.04
C ASP A 172 -13.80 -10.57 21.40
N THR A 173 -13.45 -9.47 22.07
CA THR A 173 -12.76 -9.47 23.38
C THR A 173 -13.29 -8.38 24.31
N ASN A 174 -12.78 -8.31 25.54
CA ASN A 174 -13.14 -7.29 26.52
C ASN A 174 -12.12 -6.13 26.55
N HIS A 175 -12.50 -4.99 27.13
CA HIS A 175 -11.67 -3.79 27.16
C HIS A 175 -10.39 -3.91 28.00
N ILE A 176 -10.34 -4.84 28.95
CA ILE A 176 -9.14 -5.12 29.77
C ILE A 176 -8.12 -5.89 28.92
N ALA A 177 -8.59 -6.86 28.13
CA ALA A 177 -7.81 -7.62 27.17
C ALA A 177 -7.56 -6.87 25.84
N TRP A 178 -8.15 -5.68 25.67
CA TRP A 178 -7.94 -4.80 24.52
C TRP A 178 -7.77 -3.34 24.96
N PRO A 179 -6.66 -3.01 25.67
CA PRO A 179 -6.42 -1.68 26.19
C PRO A 179 -6.05 -0.71 25.06
N ARG A 180 -7.05 -0.23 24.31
CA ARG A 180 -6.88 0.58 23.08
C ARG A 180 -5.86 1.73 23.21
N PRO A 181 -5.84 2.54 24.28
CA PRO A 181 -4.84 3.60 24.40
C PRO A 181 -3.40 3.07 24.45
N TYR A 182 -3.18 1.94 25.11
CA TYR A 182 -1.86 1.32 25.20
C TYR A 182 -1.44 0.66 23.89
N ILE A 183 -2.34 -0.08 23.24
CA ILE A 183 -2.08 -0.64 21.91
C ILE A 183 -1.74 0.48 20.92
N ARG A 184 -2.47 1.61 20.97
CA ARG A 184 -2.20 2.80 20.16
C ARG A 184 -0.83 3.41 20.46
N TYR A 185 -0.48 3.51 21.73
CA TYR A 185 0.82 4.00 22.18
C TYR A 185 1.96 3.14 21.61
N LEU A 186 1.85 1.81 21.76
CA LEU A 186 2.83 0.88 21.21
C LEU A 186 2.95 1.02 19.69
N ALA A 187 1.84 1.10 18.97
CA ALA A 187 1.85 1.26 17.51
C ALA A 187 2.57 2.54 17.07
N TYR A 188 2.31 3.69 17.70
CA TYR A 188 3.07 4.91 17.39
C TYR A 188 4.54 4.82 17.81
N ALA A 189 4.85 4.22 18.97
CA ALA A 189 6.24 4.03 19.40
C ALA A 189 7.01 3.11 18.45
N MET A 190 6.36 2.09 17.88
CA MET A 190 6.94 1.25 16.83
C MET A 190 7.24 2.05 15.57
N GLY A 191 6.28 2.84 15.08
CA GLY A 191 6.51 3.71 13.92
C GLY A 191 7.56 4.79 14.16
N CYS A 192 7.75 5.25 15.41
CA CYS A 192 8.84 6.15 15.78
C CYS A 192 10.22 5.54 15.46
N THR A 193 10.37 4.23 15.61
CA THR A 193 11.63 3.53 15.29
C THR A 193 11.95 3.47 13.80
N ASP A 194 11.03 3.89 12.93
CA ASP A 194 11.20 3.91 11.47
C ASP A 194 11.41 5.32 10.92
N GLN A 195 12.14 6.15 11.68
CA GLN A 195 12.50 7.52 11.31
C GLN A 195 11.30 8.44 11.01
N MET A 196 10.17 8.18 11.67
CA MET A 196 8.96 9.01 11.59
C MET A 196 8.78 9.85 12.87
N PRO A 197 9.45 11.01 13.01
CA PRO A 197 9.43 11.82 14.23
C PRO A 197 8.02 12.27 14.66
N GLN A 198 7.11 12.43 13.69
CA GLN A 198 5.70 12.71 13.96
C GLN A 198 5.01 11.62 14.77
N LEU A 199 5.42 10.35 14.61
CA LEU A 199 4.87 9.23 15.38
C LEU A 199 5.47 9.18 16.79
N CYS A 200 6.75 9.55 16.95
CA CYS A 200 7.36 9.77 18.27
C CYS A 200 6.57 10.83 19.06
N GLY A 201 6.21 11.94 18.42
CA GLY A 201 5.36 12.99 19.00
C GLY A 201 3.99 12.47 19.41
N LYS A 202 3.28 11.76 18.51
CA LYS A 202 1.97 11.14 18.82
C LYS A 202 2.03 10.19 20.02
N ALA A 203 3.07 9.33 20.09
CA ALA A 203 3.28 8.41 21.21
C ALA A 203 3.55 9.17 22.52
N THR A 204 4.44 10.16 22.49
CA THR A 204 4.80 10.98 23.66
C THR A 204 3.60 11.75 24.20
N ASP A 205 2.80 12.36 23.32
CA ASP A 205 1.60 13.09 23.71
C ASP A 205 0.53 12.16 24.29
N LEU A 206 0.41 10.94 23.76
CA LEU A 206 -0.51 9.94 24.30
C LEU A 206 -0.09 9.49 25.70
N TYR A 207 1.21 9.27 25.91
CA TYR A 207 1.76 8.94 27.23
C TYR A 207 1.51 10.07 28.24
N ARG A 208 1.82 11.33 27.88
CA ARG A 208 1.61 12.50 28.76
C ARG A 208 0.15 12.66 29.16
N ARG A 209 -0.78 12.43 28.24
CA ARG A 209 -2.22 12.43 28.56
C ARG A 209 -2.61 11.28 29.48
N GLY A 210 -2.01 10.10 29.29
CA GLY A 210 -2.19 8.95 30.18
C GLY A 210 -1.72 9.24 31.61
N GLU A 211 -0.54 9.84 31.75
CA GLU A 211 0.02 10.26 33.04
C GLU A 211 -0.87 11.30 33.74
N ALA A 212 -1.26 12.37 33.04
CA ALA A 212 -2.14 13.41 33.58
C ALA A 212 -3.51 12.88 34.03
N ALA A 213 -3.98 11.80 33.40
CA ALA A 213 -5.23 11.13 33.73
C ALA A 213 -5.05 9.93 34.70
N SER A 214 -3.81 9.64 35.12
CA SER A 214 -3.46 8.43 35.90
C SER A 214 -4.06 7.15 35.31
N ALA A 215 -3.95 7.00 33.98
CA ALA A 215 -4.62 5.93 33.26
C ALA A 215 -4.04 4.54 33.61
N ASP A 216 -4.91 3.56 33.84
CA ASP A 216 -4.52 2.19 34.27
C ASP A 216 -3.51 1.52 33.33
N TRP A 217 -3.60 1.81 32.03
CA TRP A 217 -2.73 1.21 31.02
C TRP A 217 -1.25 1.59 31.18
N MET A 218 -0.95 2.65 31.94
CA MET A 218 0.42 3.05 32.26
C MET A 218 1.12 1.98 33.11
N VAL A 219 0.38 1.31 34.01
CA VAL A 219 0.87 0.18 34.81
C VAL A 219 1.19 -1.00 33.90
N MET A 220 0.29 -1.33 32.96
CA MET A 220 0.50 -2.40 31.98
C MET A 220 1.77 -2.17 31.15
N CYS A 221 2.04 -0.92 30.77
CA CYS A 221 3.23 -0.59 30.01
C CYS A 221 4.50 -0.97 30.79
N GLU A 222 4.58 -0.58 32.06
CA GLU A 222 5.74 -0.86 32.91
C GLU A 222 5.87 -2.36 33.21
N GLU A 223 4.75 -3.07 33.43
CA GLU A 223 4.74 -4.52 33.68
C GLU A 223 5.17 -5.36 32.47
N HIS A 224 4.86 -4.92 31.25
CA HIS A 224 5.23 -5.63 30.02
C HIS A 224 6.68 -5.40 29.57
N LEU A 225 7.41 -4.50 30.23
CA LEU A 225 8.86 -4.44 30.09
C LEU A 225 9.46 -5.66 30.78
N ALA A 226 10.41 -6.32 30.11
CA ALA A 226 11.01 -7.56 30.64
C ALA A 226 11.48 -7.37 32.09
N GLY A 227 11.04 -8.28 32.97
CA GLY A 227 11.19 -8.16 34.43
C GLY A 227 12.59 -7.72 34.85
N GLY A 228 12.70 -6.49 35.34
CA GLY A 228 13.96 -5.87 35.73
C GLY A 228 14.25 -4.51 35.06
N ALA A 229 13.40 -4.04 34.14
CA ALA A 229 13.50 -2.66 33.67
C ALA A 229 13.25 -1.67 34.84
N PRO A 230 14.09 -0.63 35.01
CA PRO A 230 13.80 0.45 35.95
C PRO A 230 12.45 1.12 35.62
N ALA A 231 11.76 1.64 36.63
CA ALA A 231 10.55 2.43 36.41
C ALA A 231 10.84 3.66 35.52
N GLY A 232 9.88 4.06 34.69
CA GLY A 232 9.99 5.24 33.83
C GLY A 232 10.68 4.97 32.49
N ILE A 233 10.78 3.70 32.08
CA ILE A 233 11.29 3.31 30.77
C ILE A 233 10.22 3.45 29.69
N CYS A 234 8.94 3.25 30.03
CA CYS A 234 7.85 3.41 29.09
C CYS A 234 7.89 4.71 28.27
N PRO A 235 7.94 5.92 28.85
CA PRO A 235 7.94 7.16 28.06
C PRO A 235 9.13 7.24 27.10
N ARG A 236 10.25 6.58 27.44
CA ARG A 236 11.46 6.56 26.61
C ARG A 236 11.33 5.67 25.38
N LEU A 237 10.38 4.73 25.32
CA LEU A 237 10.19 3.88 24.14
C LEU A 237 9.81 4.68 22.88
N ALA A 238 9.33 5.91 23.05
CA ALA A 238 9.04 6.86 21.99
C ALA A 238 10.13 7.93 21.79
N ASP A 239 11.27 7.82 22.48
CA ASP A 239 12.40 8.72 22.34
C ASP A 239 13.13 8.42 21.02
N PRO A 240 13.17 9.36 20.05
CA PRO A 240 13.85 9.15 18.78
C PRO A 240 15.35 8.83 18.97
N ALA A 241 15.98 9.30 20.05
CA ALA A 241 17.38 9.02 20.34
C ALA A 241 17.67 7.53 20.54
N LEU A 242 16.72 6.76 21.09
CA LEU A 242 16.87 5.31 21.25
C LEU A 242 16.87 4.55 19.92
N SER A 243 16.34 5.16 18.86
CA SER A 243 16.29 4.58 17.52
C SER A 243 17.37 5.12 16.59
N ALA A 244 18.20 6.07 17.03
CA ALA A 244 19.23 6.68 16.20
C ALA A 244 20.32 5.67 15.80
N ASP A 245 20.76 4.87 16.77
CA ASP A 245 21.68 3.75 16.56
C ASP A 245 20.95 2.51 16.02
N LEU A 246 21.58 1.78 15.09
CA LEU A 246 20.97 0.65 14.40
C LEU A 246 20.68 -0.53 15.34
N ASP A 247 21.67 -0.92 16.16
CA ASP A 247 21.54 -2.07 17.05
C ASP A 247 20.52 -1.80 18.15
N HIS A 248 20.56 -0.60 18.73
CA HIS A 248 19.54 -0.15 19.69
C HIS A 248 18.15 -0.12 19.07
N ARG A 249 18.02 0.33 17.82
CA ARG A 249 16.74 0.32 17.09
C ARG A 249 16.20 -1.10 16.95
N HIS A 250 17.02 -2.09 16.58
CA HIS A 250 16.55 -3.48 16.46
C HIS A 250 16.12 -4.06 17.82
N VAL A 251 16.85 -3.77 18.90
CA VAL A 251 16.45 -4.19 20.26
C VAL A 251 15.13 -3.53 20.66
N LEU A 252 14.96 -2.24 20.39
CA LEU A 252 13.74 -1.50 20.68
C LEU A 252 12.55 -2.05 19.88
N ARG A 253 12.71 -2.28 18.57
CA ARG A 253 11.69 -2.89 17.70
C ARG A 253 11.22 -4.24 18.21
N ARG A 254 12.15 -5.14 18.57
CA ARG A 254 11.83 -6.45 19.16
C ARG A 254 11.10 -6.34 20.49
N THR A 255 11.51 -5.38 21.32
CA THR A 255 10.88 -5.12 22.63
C THR A 255 9.45 -4.67 22.45
N LEU A 256 9.21 -3.66 21.60
CA LEU A 256 7.88 -3.15 21.30
C LEU A 256 6.98 -4.19 20.64
N ALA A 257 7.49 -4.95 19.66
CA ALA A 257 6.75 -6.03 19.03
C ALA A 257 6.32 -7.11 20.03
N ARG A 258 7.20 -7.48 20.96
CA ARG A 258 6.85 -8.41 22.06
C ARG A 258 5.77 -7.82 22.96
N MET A 259 5.92 -6.56 23.39
CA MET A 259 4.92 -5.89 24.23
C MET A 259 3.56 -5.83 23.53
N PHE A 260 3.54 -5.55 22.22
CA PHE A 260 2.32 -5.56 21.42
C PHE A 260 1.68 -6.93 21.38
N GLY A 261 2.48 -7.99 21.13
CA GLY A 261 1.99 -9.36 21.14
C GLY A 261 1.34 -9.75 22.48
N VAL A 262 1.99 -9.41 23.61
CA VAL A 262 1.42 -9.65 24.96
C VAL A 262 0.13 -8.83 25.18
N ALA A 263 0.06 -7.61 24.67
CA ALA A 263 -1.09 -6.73 24.86
C ALA A 263 -2.31 -7.06 23.99
N THR A 264 -2.16 -7.89 22.95
CA THR A 264 -3.19 -8.08 21.92
C THR A 264 -3.46 -9.53 21.55
N ASP A 265 -2.56 -10.46 21.89
CA ASP A 265 -2.49 -11.82 21.33
C ASP A 265 -2.43 -11.88 19.79
N LEU A 266 -2.20 -10.74 19.12
CA LEU A 266 -2.05 -10.67 17.68
C LEU A 266 -0.59 -10.93 17.29
N PRO A 267 -0.35 -11.59 16.14
CA PRO A 267 1.00 -11.86 15.69
C PRO A 267 1.70 -10.55 15.29
N ALA A 268 2.61 -10.11 16.16
CA ALA A 268 3.60 -9.04 15.89
C ALA A 268 4.96 -9.63 15.46
N ARG A 269 4.94 -10.87 14.95
CA ARG A 269 6.05 -11.68 14.45
C ARG A 269 5.51 -12.55 13.30
N PRO A 270 6.35 -13.00 12.35
CA PRO A 270 5.95 -14.06 11.42
C PRO A 270 5.52 -15.34 12.17
#